data_AF-A0A2N5CZP5-F1
#
_entry.id   AF-A0A2N5CZP5-F1
#
_cell.length_a   1.000
_cell.length_b   1.000
_cell.length_c   1.000
_cell.angle_alpha   90.00
_cell.angle_beta   90.00
_cell.angle_gamma   90.00
#
_symmetry.space_group_name_H-M   'P 1'
#
loop_
_entity.id
_entity.type
_entity.pdbx_description
1 polymer ?
#
loop_
_entity_poly.entity_id
_entity_poly.type
_entity_poly.pdbx_seq_one_letter_code
_entity_poly.pdbx_strand_id
1 'polypeptide(L)'
;MMDPRLTLARPDLADVALQGIVAAERYEAPKRRQVATPTAALRKAPAADAEQWNQLLFGERFAVLDVKDGFAWGQAARDGYVGWVAEADLAPVGEPATHQVAVLRTYAFGAPDIKSRPQGLYSLNALVTIEAREGRFAKAAGAGWFVEAHLAPIGLAAAVDPAEVALGFLGAPYQWGGRESLGLDCSGLVQQALAASGQAVPRDTDMQFSFFEAIEEADRRRGDLVFWKGHVAILLDRDTIVHANAHHMAVAIEPLAEAIARIDAAGVGRPTGWRRARTSPPSVA
;
A
#
# COMPACT_ATOMS: atom_id res chain seq x y z
N MET A 1 21.70 -9.62 9.97
CA MET A 1 20.50 -10.48 9.97
C MET A 1 19.55 -9.89 8.93
N MET A 2 18.98 -10.69 8.04
CA MET A 2 18.05 -10.18 7.04
C MET A 2 16.72 -9.78 7.69
N ASP A 3 16.06 -8.76 7.15
CA ASP A 3 14.77 -8.29 7.68
C ASP A 3 13.67 -9.32 7.36
N PRO A 4 13.04 -9.94 8.37
CA PRO A 4 12.01 -10.96 8.17
C PRO A 4 10.75 -10.41 7.47
N ARG A 5 10.55 -9.09 7.47
CA ARG A 5 9.46 -8.44 6.73
C ARG A 5 9.68 -8.46 5.22
N LEU A 6 10.93 -8.60 4.75
CA LEU A 6 11.29 -8.56 3.33
C LEU A 6 11.97 -9.85 2.85
N THR A 7 12.19 -10.80 3.75
CA THR A 7 12.89 -12.05 3.47
C THR A 7 11.92 -13.20 3.64
N LEU A 8 11.53 -13.85 2.55
CA LEU A 8 10.60 -14.98 2.56
C LEU A 8 11.32 -16.25 3.06
N ALA A 9 11.73 -16.23 4.33
CA ALA A 9 12.43 -17.32 4.99
C ALA A 9 12.05 -17.44 6.47
N ARG A 10 11.95 -18.69 6.93
CA ARG A 10 11.94 -19.14 8.31
C ARG A 10 13.00 -20.25 8.46
N PRO A 11 13.43 -20.60 9.69
CA PRO A 11 14.41 -21.67 9.88
C PRO A 11 14.01 -23.01 9.22
N ASP A 12 12.72 -23.32 9.18
CA ASP A 12 12.18 -24.55 8.60
C ASP A 12 12.00 -24.50 7.07
N LEU A 13 11.77 -23.31 6.49
CA LEU A 13 11.34 -23.16 5.10
C LEU A 13 11.72 -21.79 4.55
N ALA A 14 12.36 -21.77 3.38
CA ALA A 14 12.68 -20.55 2.65
C ALA A 14 12.34 -20.66 1.16
N ASP A 15 12.19 -19.52 0.50
CA ASP A 15 12.11 -19.46 -0.97
C ASP A 15 13.37 -20.09 -1.57
N VAL A 16 13.20 -20.91 -2.61
CA VAL A 16 14.31 -21.49 -3.40
C VAL A 16 15.29 -20.44 -3.92
N ALA A 17 14.84 -19.22 -4.19
CA ALA A 17 15.71 -18.11 -4.58
C ALA A 17 16.74 -17.72 -3.49
N LEU A 18 16.52 -18.12 -2.23
CA LEU A 18 17.40 -17.85 -1.09
C LEU A 18 18.35 -19.01 -0.76
N GLN A 19 18.35 -20.09 -1.56
CA GLN A 19 19.23 -21.23 -1.35
C GLN A 19 20.70 -20.80 -1.46
N GLY A 20 21.49 -21.12 -0.43
CA GLY A 20 22.89 -20.69 -0.31
C GLY A 20 23.09 -19.25 0.18
N ILE A 21 22.01 -18.49 0.39
CA ILE A 21 22.03 -17.12 0.93
C ILE A 21 21.52 -17.10 2.37
N VAL A 22 20.40 -17.78 2.63
CA VAL A 22 19.77 -17.88 3.96
C VAL A 22 19.69 -19.35 4.34
N ALA A 23 20.11 -19.71 5.56
CA ALA A 23 20.01 -21.08 6.05
C ALA A 23 18.54 -21.44 6.37
N ALA A 24 18.07 -22.55 5.81
CA ALA A 24 16.77 -23.16 6.12
C ALA A 24 16.86 -24.70 5.95
N GLU A 25 16.00 -25.44 6.64
CA GLU A 25 15.95 -26.91 6.54
C GLU A 25 15.54 -27.38 5.13
N ARG A 26 14.66 -26.64 4.47
CA ARG A 26 14.24 -26.88 3.08
C ARG A 26 13.95 -25.59 2.33
N TYR A 27 13.96 -25.72 1.01
CA TYR A 27 13.71 -24.63 0.08
C TYR A 27 12.64 -25.04 -0.93
N GLU A 28 11.65 -24.16 -1.15
CA GLU A 28 10.55 -24.42 -2.08
C GLU A 28 10.29 -23.22 -2.98
N ALA A 29 9.78 -23.46 -4.19
CA ALA A 29 9.37 -22.39 -5.09
C ALA A 29 7.96 -21.89 -4.71
N PRO A 30 7.75 -20.58 -4.50
CA PRO A 30 6.45 -20.08 -4.11
C PRO A 30 5.42 -20.19 -5.25
N LYS A 31 4.18 -20.51 -4.88
CA LYS A 31 3.03 -20.54 -5.77
C LYS A 31 2.41 -19.16 -5.86
N ARG A 32 2.34 -18.59 -7.06
CA ARG A 32 1.71 -17.30 -7.28
C ARG A 32 0.19 -17.40 -7.12
N ARG A 33 -0.38 -16.47 -6.37
CA ARG A 33 -1.81 -16.24 -6.17
C ARG A 33 -2.11 -14.76 -6.39
N GLN A 34 -3.39 -14.43 -6.45
CA GLN A 34 -3.88 -13.07 -6.67
C GLN A 34 -4.97 -12.76 -5.65
N VAL A 35 -4.98 -11.54 -5.12
CA VAL A 35 -6.03 -11.06 -4.21
C VAL A 35 -7.35 -10.93 -4.98
N ALA A 36 -8.38 -11.61 -4.50
CA ALA A 36 -9.70 -11.70 -5.12
C ALA A 36 -10.77 -10.88 -4.40
N THR A 37 -10.50 -10.43 -3.18
CA THR A 37 -11.34 -9.52 -2.41
C THR A 37 -10.90 -8.07 -2.63
N PRO A 38 -11.74 -7.06 -2.33
CA PRO A 38 -11.34 -5.66 -2.47
C PRO A 38 -10.07 -5.31 -1.67
N THR A 39 -9.94 -5.90 -0.48
CA THR A 39 -8.77 -5.83 0.39
C THR A 39 -8.54 -7.15 1.11
N ALA A 40 -7.29 -7.45 1.44
CA ALA A 40 -6.90 -8.61 2.25
C ALA A 40 -5.86 -8.18 3.30
N ALA A 41 -6.02 -8.61 4.55
CA ALA A 41 -5.06 -8.30 5.60
C ALA A 41 -3.80 -9.18 5.46
N LEU A 42 -2.62 -8.56 5.57
CA LEU A 42 -1.34 -9.25 5.70
C LEU A 42 -0.88 -9.17 7.16
N ARG A 43 -0.89 -10.31 7.84
CA ARG A 43 -0.77 -10.43 9.28
C ARG A 43 0.56 -11.02 9.73
N LYS A 44 0.88 -10.78 10.99
CA LYS A 44 2.05 -11.32 11.68
C LYS A 44 2.00 -12.85 11.86
N ALA A 45 0.81 -13.42 12.02
CA ALA A 45 0.60 -14.83 12.37
C ALA A 45 -0.63 -15.41 11.65
N PRO A 46 -0.76 -16.74 11.53
CA PRO A 46 -1.89 -17.41 10.87
C PRO A 46 -3.14 -17.43 11.77
N ALA A 47 -3.63 -16.25 12.15
CA ALA A 47 -4.84 -16.11 12.96
C ALA A 47 -5.61 -14.86 12.57
N ALA A 48 -6.94 -14.93 12.66
CA ALA A 48 -7.82 -13.83 12.22
C ALA A 48 -7.67 -12.57 13.09
N ASP A 49 -7.33 -12.74 14.37
CA ASP A 49 -7.09 -11.69 15.36
C ASP A 49 -5.61 -11.28 15.46
N ALA A 50 -4.71 -11.91 14.70
CA ALA A 50 -3.32 -11.53 14.66
C ALA A 50 -3.15 -10.10 14.14
N GLU A 51 -2.17 -9.40 14.71
CA GLU A 51 -1.78 -8.05 14.30
C GLU A 51 -1.62 -7.96 12.78
N GLN A 52 -2.33 -6.99 12.18
CA GLN A 52 -2.15 -6.64 10.79
C GLN A 52 -0.90 -5.77 10.66
N TRP A 53 0.02 -6.15 9.77
CA TRP A 53 1.20 -5.37 9.44
C TRP A 53 1.04 -4.59 8.14
N ASN A 54 0.28 -5.14 7.20
CA ASN A 54 0.06 -4.55 5.89
C ASN A 54 -1.33 -4.97 5.36
N GLN A 55 -1.76 -4.40 4.24
CA GLN A 55 -3.02 -4.71 3.58
C GLN A 55 -2.78 -4.82 2.08
N LEU A 56 -3.21 -5.90 1.46
CA LEU A 56 -3.16 -6.07 0.01
C LEU A 56 -4.46 -5.55 -0.61
N LEU A 57 -4.38 -5.01 -1.82
CA LEU A 57 -5.54 -4.56 -2.59
C LEU A 57 -5.92 -5.57 -3.67
N PHE A 58 -7.17 -5.52 -4.14
CA PHE A 58 -7.64 -6.36 -5.23
C PHE A 58 -6.68 -6.39 -6.42
N GLY A 59 -6.49 -7.58 -6.96
CA GLY A 59 -5.65 -7.82 -8.14
C GLY A 59 -4.14 -7.84 -7.85
N GLU A 60 -3.69 -7.45 -6.65
CA GLU A 60 -2.29 -7.61 -6.26
C GLU A 60 -1.88 -9.08 -6.22
N ARG A 61 -0.62 -9.34 -6.59
CA ARG A 61 -0.06 -10.69 -6.61
C ARG A 61 0.62 -11.02 -5.28
N PHE A 62 0.48 -12.28 -4.87
CA PHE A 62 1.05 -12.80 -3.63
C PHE A 62 1.73 -14.15 -3.90
N ALA A 63 3.00 -14.27 -3.51
CA ALA A 63 3.80 -15.48 -3.69
C ALA A 63 3.68 -16.35 -2.42
N VAL A 64 2.82 -17.36 -2.46
CA VAL A 64 2.54 -18.25 -1.32
C VAL A 64 3.60 -19.33 -1.22
N LEU A 65 4.22 -19.46 -0.05
CA LEU A 65 5.23 -20.49 0.21
C LEU A 65 4.72 -21.57 1.18
N ASP A 66 3.83 -21.23 2.10
CA ASP A 66 3.28 -22.16 3.08
C ASP A 66 1.80 -21.85 3.35
N VAL A 67 1.03 -22.85 3.76
CA VAL A 67 -0.37 -22.69 4.16
C VAL A 67 -0.61 -23.42 5.47
N LYS A 68 -1.17 -22.70 6.44
CA LYS A 68 -1.47 -23.22 7.77
C LYS A 68 -2.77 -22.63 8.28
N ASP A 69 -3.66 -23.49 8.77
CA ASP A 69 -4.91 -23.11 9.44
C ASP A 69 -5.78 -22.14 8.63
N GLY A 70 -5.80 -22.29 7.29
CA GLY A 70 -6.54 -21.41 6.37
C GLY A 70 -5.85 -20.08 6.05
N PHE A 71 -4.59 -19.91 6.46
CA PHE A 71 -3.77 -18.75 6.13
C PHE A 71 -2.58 -19.15 5.28
N ALA A 72 -2.33 -18.39 4.21
CA ALA A 72 -1.17 -18.51 3.35
C ALA A 72 -0.06 -17.58 3.84
N TRP A 73 1.10 -18.13 4.18
CA TRP A 73 2.32 -17.37 4.39
C TRP A 73 3.06 -17.18 3.07
N GLY A 74 3.48 -15.95 2.81
CA GLY A 74 4.03 -15.60 1.52
C GLY A 74 4.53 -14.16 1.47
N GLN A 75 4.83 -13.72 0.25
CA GLN A 75 5.37 -12.39 -0.02
C GLN A 75 4.52 -11.62 -1.02
N ALA A 76 4.23 -10.36 -0.68
CA ALA A 76 3.52 -9.42 -1.55
C ALA A 76 4.42 -8.98 -2.70
N ALA A 77 3.92 -9.09 -3.95
CA ALA A 77 4.69 -8.70 -5.12
C ALA A 77 4.89 -7.18 -5.24
N ARG A 78 4.02 -6.38 -4.60
CA ARG A 78 4.03 -4.92 -4.72
C ARG A 78 5.20 -4.25 -4.00
N ASP A 79 5.47 -4.68 -2.77
CA ASP A 79 6.43 -4.04 -1.86
C ASP A 79 7.39 -5.04 -1.21
N GLY A 80 7.29 -6.33 -1.56
CA GLY A 80 8.13 -7.40 -1.01
C GLY A 80 7.76 -7.79 0.41
N TYR A 81 6.63 -7.33 0.95
CA TYR A 81 6.29 -7.57 2.35
C TYR A 81 5.87 -9.02 2.61
N VAL A 82 6.41 -9.62 3.66
CA VAL A 82 6.18 -11.01 4.07
C VAL A 82 5.18 -11.07 5.22
N GLY A 83 4.24 -12.02 5.16
CA GLY A 83 3.26 -12.22 6.21
C GLY A 83 2.21 -13.28 5.86
N TRP A 84 1.13 -13.31 6.62
CA TRP A 84 0.02 -14.26 6.50
C TRP A 84 -1.24 -13.60 5.95
N VAL A 85 -1.83 -14.17 4.90
CA VAL A 85 -3.11 -13.73 4.30
C VAL A 85 -4.11 -14.87 4.41
N ALA A 86 -5.40 -14.56 4.61
CA ALA A 86 -6.43 -15.61 4.59
C ALA A 86 -6.49 -16.25 3.19
N GLU A 87 -6.45 -17.58 3.10
CA GLU A 87 -6.45 -18.27 1.81
C GLU A 87 -7.73 -17.98 1.01
N ALA A 88 -8.85 -17.75 1.71
CA ALA A 88 -10.13 -17.37 1.11
C ALA A 88 -10.09 -16.02 0.36
N ASP A 89 -9.13 -15.15 0.68
CA ASP A 89 -8.96 -13.86 0.00
C ASP A 89 -8.13 -14.00 -1.30
N LEU A 90 -7.58 -15.19 -1.56
CA LEU A 90 -6.67 -15.46 -2.67
C LEU A 90 -7.29 -16.39 -3.72
N ALA A 91 -7.27 -15.96 -4.99
CA ALA A 91 -7.61 -16.79 -6.14
C ALA A 91 -6.35 -17.27 -6.90
N PRO A 92 -6.48 -18.24 -7.82
CA PRO A 92 -5.48 -18.47 -8.87
C PRO A 92 -5.18 -17.18 -9.64
N VAL A 93 -3.94 -17.04 -10.11
CA VAL A 93 -3.54 -15.88 -10.91
C VAL A 93 -4.29 -15.89 -12.25
N GLY A 94 -4.96 -14.78 -12.56
CA GLY A 94 -5.53 -14.52 -13.89
C GLY A 94 -4.55 -13.83 -14.84
N GLU A 95 -5.09 -13.36 -15.96
CA GLU A 95 -4.34 -12.52 -16.91
C GLU A 95 -3.77 -11.26 -16.23
N PRO A 96 -2.61 -10.74 -16.69
CA PRO A 96 -2.01 -9.53 -16.12
C PRO A 96 -2.99 -8.35 -16.07
N ALA A 97 -2.91 -7.57 -14.99
CA ALA A 97 -3.70 -6.36 -14.86
C ALA A 97 -3.43 -5.43 -16.05
N THR A 98 -4.48 -4.80 -16.57
CA THR A 98 -4.38 -3.83 -17.67
C THR A 98 -4.63 -2.40 -17.18
N HIS A 99 -5.35 -2.24 -16.09
CA HIS A 99 -5.70 -0.95 -15.51
C HIS A 99 -5.55 -0.97 -13.99
N GLN A 100 -5.56 0.22 -13.42
CA GLN A 100 -5.68 0.46 -11.98
C GLN A 100 -6.84 1.39 -11.68
N VAL A 101 -7.39 1.31 -10.48
CA VAL A 101 -8.33 2.31 -9.96
C VAL A 101 -7.56 3.61 -9.74
N ALA A 102 -8.00 4.68 -10.41
CA ALA A 102 -7.33 5.98 -10.48
C ALA A 102 -8.05 7.09 -9.67
N VAL A 103 -9.20 6.76 -9.08
CA VAL A 103 -9.91 7.62 -8.12
C VAL A 103 -9.74 7.05 -6.71
N LEU A 104 -10.02 7.87 -5.69
CA LEU A 104 -9.85 7.47 -4.29
C LEU A 104 -10.54 6.13 -3.97
N ARG A 105 -11.79 5.96 -4.44
CA ARG A 105 -12.57 4.74 -4.30
C ARG A 105 -13.68 4.64 -5.33
N THR A 106 -14.06 3.42 -5.69
CA THR A 106 -15.15 3.16 -6.63
C THR A 106 -15.84 1.83 -6.40
N TYR A 107 -17.05 1.66 -6.93
CA TYR A 107 -17.77 0.39 -6.90
C TYR A 107 -17.59 -0.38 -8.20
N ALA A 108 -17.55 -1.70 -8.09
CA ALA A 108 -17.88 -2.58 -9.20
C ALA A 108 -19.35 -3.02 -9.08
N PHE A 109 -20.05 -3.07 -10.20
CA PHE A 109 -21.46 -3.39 -10.30
C PHE A 109 -21.69 -4.75 -10.98
N GLY A 110 -22.81 -5.42 -10.67
CA GLY A 110 -23.14 -6.72 -11.28
C GLY A 110 -23.48 -6.64 -12.77
N ALA A 111 -23.91 -5.49 -13.26
CA ALA A 111 -24.21 -5.18 -14.65
C ALA A 111 -23.65 -3.79 -15.00
N PRO A 112 -23.56 -3.41 -16.30
CA PRO A 112 -23.17 -2.06 -16.72
C PRO A 112 -24.29 -1.02 -16.47
N ASP A 113 -24.78 -1.00 -15.24
CA ASP A 113 -25.85 -0.14 -14.73
C ASP A 113 -25.56 0.24 -13.29
N ILE A 114 -25.60 1.55 -13.00
CA ILE A 114 -25.42 2.12 -11.66
C ILE A 114 -26.50 1.67 -10.65
N LYS A 115 -27.66 1.19 -11.14
CA LYS A 115 -28.74 0.67 -10.31
C LYS A 115 -28.59 -0.81 -9.98
N SER A 116 -27.64 -1.50 -10.63
CA SER A 116 -27.40 -2.92 -10.34
C SER A 116 -26.65 -3.10 -9.02
N ARG A 117 -26.67 -4.33 -8.49
CA ARG A 117 -26.07 -4.64 -7.18
C ARG A 117 -24.56 -4.31 -7.17
N PRO A 118 -24.06 -3.51 -6.21
CA PRO A 118 -22.63 -3.37 -5.97
C PRO A 118 -22.03 -4.72 -5.52
N GLN A 119 -20.92 -5.11 -6.14
CA GLN A 119 -20.19 -6.33 -5.82
C GLN A 119 -19.03 -6.10 -4.87
N GLY A 120 -18.48 -4.88 -4.84
CA GLY A 120 -17.39 -4.50 -3.94
C GLY A 120 -17.03 -3.03 -4.07
N LEU A 121 -16.35 -2.52 -3.05
CA LEU A 121 -15.77 -1.18 -3.03
C LEU A 121 -14.25 -1.29 -3.16
N TYR A 122 -13.70 -0.75 -4.24
CA TYR A 122 -12.29 -0.86 -4.61
C TYR A 122 -11.61 0.48 -4.39
N SER A 123 -10.40 0.44 -3.83
CA SER A 123 -9.63 1.63 -3.47
C SER A 123 -8.64 2.01 -4.58
N LEU A 124 -8.20 3.27 -4.55
CA LEU A 124 -7.07 3.77 -5.34
C LEU A 124 -5.91 2.76 -5.37
N ASN A 125 -5.30 2.58 -6.54
CA ASN A 125 -4.21 1.62 -6.80
C ASN A 125 -4.60 0.13 -6.79
N ALA A 126 -5.88 -0.24 -6.63
CA ALA A 126 -6.32 -1.60 -6.92
C ALA A 126 -6.11 -1.93 -8.40
N LEU A 127 -5.69 -3.15 -8.71
CA LEU A 127 -5.33 -3.59 -10.05
C LEU A 127 -6.46 -4.39 -10.68
N VAL A 128 -6.79 -4.12 -11.93
CA VAL A 128 -7.90 -4.78 -12.63
C VAL A 128 -7.51 -5.20 -14.05
N THR A 129 -8.06 -6.32 -14.50
CA THR A 129 -7.92 -6.82 -15.87
C THR A 129 -9.24 -6.61 -16.60
N ILE A 130 -9.26 -5.68 -17.56
CA ILE A 130 -10.49 -5.34 -18.31
C ILE A 130 -10.74 -6.36 -19.43
N GLU A 131 -11.91 -6.98 -19.41
CA GLU A 131 -12.32 -8.05 -20.35
C GLU A 131 -13.38 -7.58 -21.36
N ALA A 132 -14.20 -6.60 -20.98
CA ALA A 132 -15.28 -6.10 -21.82
C ALA A 132 -15.58 -4.62 -21.51
N ARG A 133 -16.23 -3.94 -22.46
CA ARG A 133 -16.70 -2.56 -22.32
C ARG A 133 -18.13 -2.45 -22.83
N GLU A 134 -18.93 -1.66 -22.13
CA GLU A 134 -20.30 -1.35 -22.53
C GLU A 134 -20.67 0.06 -22.07
N GLY A 135 -20.92 0.95 -23.02
CA GLY A 135 -21.18 2.36 -22.74
C GLY A 135 -20.05 3.00 -21.92
N ARG A 136 -20.36 3.47 -20.72
CA ARG A 136 -19.40 4.10 -19.80
C ARG A 136 -18.78 3.14 -18.78
N PHE A 137 -18.99 1.84 -18.96
CA PHE A 137 -18.55 0.81 -18.02
C PHE A 137 -17.52 -0.12 -18.64
N ALA A 138 -16.60 -0.58 -17.80
CA ALA A 138 -15.60 -1.58 -18.13
C ALA A 138 -15.71 -2.75 -17.14
N LYS A 139 -15.83 -3.98 -17.66
CA LYS A 139 -15.91 -5.19 -16.84
C LYS A 139 -14.51 -5.69 -16.52
N ALA A 140 -14.23 -5.88 -15.22
CA ALA A 140 -13.00 -6.48 -14.75
C ALA A 140 -13.16 -7.96 -14.39
N ALA A 141 -12.17 -8.77 -14.76
CA ALA A 141 -12.08 -10.19 -14.41
C ALA A 141 -12.15 -10.39 -12.89
N GLY A 142 -12.96 -11.34 -12.43
CA GLY A 142 -13.08 -11.69 -11.00
C GLY A 142 -13.75 -10.64 -10.11
N ALA A 143 -14.18 -9.51 -10.69
CA ALA A 143 -14.94 -8.47 -10.02
C ALA A 143 -16.23 -8.22 -10.83
N GLY A 144 -16.50 -6.97 -11.21
CA GLY A 144 -17.70 -6.58 -11.95
C GLY A 144 -17.46 -5.40 -12.89
N TRP A 145 -18.51 -4.64 -13.15
CA TRP A 145 -18.50 -3.48 -14.02
C TRP A 145 -18.13 -2.22 -13.25
N PHE A 146 -17.01 -1.62 -13.61
CA PHE A 146 -16.54 -0.33 -13.09
C PHE A 146 -17.02 0.79 -14.00
N VAL A 147 -17.21 1.99 -13.46
CA VAL A 147 -17.29 3.20 -14.29
C VAL A 147 -15.91 3.42 -14.91
N GLU A 148 -15.81 3.43 -16.24
CA GLU A 148 -14.52 3.43 -16.95
C GLU A 148 -13.67 4.66 -16.63
N ALA A 149 -14.30 5.82 -16.43
CA ALA A 149 -13.62 7.06 -16.04
C ALA A 149 -12.91 7.00 -14.67
N HIS A 150 -13.16 5.97 -13.87
CA HIS A 150 -12.49 5.76 -12.59
C HIS A 150 -11.21 4.91 -12.71
N LEU A 151 -10.91 4.42 -13.92
CA LEU A 151 -9.78 3.55 -14.20
C LEU A 151 -8.75 4.30 -15.05
N ALA A 152 -7.48 3.93 -14.89
CA ALA A 152 -6.39 4.35 -15.78
C ALA A 152 -5.58 3.12 -16.22
N PRO A 153 -5.06 3.07 -17.45
CA PRO A 153 -4.15 2.01 -17.86
C PRO A 153 -2.91 1.96 -16.95
N ILE A 154 -2.46 0.77 -16.61
CA ILE A 154 -1.20 0.62 -15.85
C ILE A 154 -0.01 1.10 -16.70
N GLY A 155 1.05 1.58 -16.04
CA GLY A 155 2.28 2.01 -16.71
C GLY A 155 2.23 3.41 -17.35
N LEU A 156 1.05 4.04 -17.41
CA LEU A 156 0.93 5.46 -17.71
C LEU A 156 1.01 6.24 -16.40
N ALA A 157 2.20 6.70 -16.05
CA ALA A 157 2.37 7.56 -14.88
C ALA A 157 1.62 8.87 -15.12
N ALA A 158 0.54 9.09 -14.38
CA ALA A 158 -0.02 10.43 -14.25
C ALA A 158 0.96 11.23 -13.39
N ALA A 159 1.39 12.40 -13.88
CA ALA A 159 2.21 13.34 -13.12
C ALA A 159 1.34 14.01 -12.04
N VAL A 160 0.86 13.22 -11.08
CA VAL A 160 0.02 13.67 -9.98
C VAL A 160 0.93 14.02 -8.81
N ASP A 161 0.67 15.16 -8.19
CA ASP A 161 1.32 15.56 -6.95
C ASP A 161 0.92 14.59 -5.80
N PRO A 162 1.87 13.87 -5.17
CA PRO A 162 1.55 12.97 -4.07
C PRO A 162 0.89 13.68 -2.88
N ALA A 163 1.23 14.94 -2.62
CA ALA A 163 0.60 15.72 -1.56
C ALA A 163 -0.89 15.96 -1.87
N GLU A 164 -1.24 16.19 -3.13
CA GLU A 164 -2.63 16.32 -3.57
C GLU A 164 -3.39 15.00 -3.46
N VAL A 165 -2.76 13.89 -3.84
CA VAL A 165 -3.36 12.56 -3.63
C VAL A 165 -3.66 12.32 -2.15
N ALA A 166 -2.71 12.65 -1.27
CA ALA A 166 -2.87 12.50 0.17
C ALA A 166 -4.01 13.37 0.73
N LEU A 167 -4.18 14.60 0.22
CA LEU A 167 -5.31 15.46 0.56
C LEU A 167 -6.66 14.84 0.18
N GLY A 168 -6.72 14.01 -0.86
CA GLY A 168 -7.91 13.23 -1.20
C GLY A 168 -8.37 12.29 -0.08
N PHE A 169 -7.48 11.87 0.83
CA PHE A 169 -7.81 11.00 1.95
C PHE A 169 -8.23 11.75 3.22
N LEU A 170 -8.35 13.07 3.21
CA LEU A 170 -8.72 13.84 4.42
C LEU A 170 -9.97 13.27 5.10
N GLY A 171 -9.87 13.07 6.43
CA GLY A 171 -10.92 12.48 7.24
C GLY A 171 -11.04 10.96 7.16
N ALA A 172 -10.26 10.26 6.32
CA ALA A 172 -10.20 8.80 6.35
C ALA A 172 -9.68 8.33 7.72
N PRO A 173 -10.37 7.40 8.40
CA PRO A 173 -9.94 6.87 9.70
C PRO A 173 -8.51 6.33 9.71
N TYR A 174 -7.81 6.52 10.83
CA TYR A 174 -6.53 5.84 11.06
C TYR A 174 -6.79 4.35 11.31
N GLN A 175 -6.14 3.49 10.52
CA GLN A 175 -6.17 2.04 10.68
C GLN A 175 -4.75 1.50 10.64
N TRP A 176 -4.28 0.92 11.76
CA TRP A 176 -2.98 0.24 11.81
C TRP A 176 -2.87 -0.87 10.76
N GLY A 177 -1.80 -0.87 9.97
CA GLY A 177 -1.59 -1.81 8.89
C GLY A 177 -2.44 -1.54 7.64
N GLY A 178 -3.29 -0.51 7.64
CA GLY A 178 -4.23 -0.20 6.55
C GLY A 178 -3.61 0.56 5.37
N ARG A 179 -4.16 0.34 4.18
CA ARG A 179 -3.77 1.01 2.91
C ARG A 179 -4.96 1.36 2.02
N GLU A 180 -6.17 0.96 2.39
CA GLU A 180 -7.34 1.23 1.60
C GLU A 180 -7.87 2.65 1.81
N SER A 181 -8.75 3.08 0.92
CA SER A 181 -9.31 4.41 0.97
C SER A 181 -10.21 4.68 2.18
N LEU A 182 -10.75 3.64 2.82
CA LEU A 182 -11.61 3.76 4.00
C LEU A 182 -10.83 3.83 5.30
N GLY A 183 -9.57 3.43 5.32
CA GLY A 183 -8.77 3.39 6.52
C GLY A 183 -7.33 3.03 6.21
N LEU A 184 -6.40 3.82 6.75
CA LEU A 184 -4.99 3.62 6.51
C LEU A 184 -4.14 4.20 7.63
N ASP A 185 -2.88 3.75 7.71
CA ASP A 185 -1.91 4.32 8.63
C ASP A 185 -0.98 5.33 7.94
N CYS A 186 -0.04 5.88 8.71
CA CYS A 186 0.84 6.96 8.29
C CYS A 186 1.69 6.60 7.07
N SER A 187 2.34 5.43 7.08
CA SER A 187 3.17 4.96 5.99
C SER A 187 2.34 4.40 4.82
N GLY A 188 1.12 3.89 5.09
CA GLY A 188 0.13 3.55 4.08
C GLY A 188 -0.34 4.77 3.27
N LEU A 189 -0.50 5.95 3.90
CA LEU A 189 -0.83 7.20 3.21
C LEU A 189 0.26 7.56 2.21
N VAL A 190 1.51 7.58 2.67
CA VAL A 190 2.68 7.85 1.83
C VAL A 190 2.76 6.85 0.68
N GLN A 191 2.58 5.56 0.97
CA GLN A 191 2.66 4.50 -0.04
C GLN A 191 1.57 4.62 -1.11
N GLN A 192 0.33 4.94 -0.72
CA GLN A 192 -0.78 5.10 -1.66
C GLN A 192 -0.67 6.36 -2.50
N ALA A 193 -0.25 7.48 -1.88
CA ALA A 193 -0.03 8.74 -2.58
C ALA A 193 1.07 8.62 -3.65
N LEU A 194 2.22 8.06 -3.28
CA LEU A 194 3.35 7.91 -4.19
C LEU A 194 3.09 6.86 -5.27
N ALA A 195 2.40 5.75 -4.94
CA ALA A 195 2.03 4.75 -5.94
C ALA A 195 1.09 5.32 -7.02
N ALA A 196 0.13 6.17 -6.64
CA ALA A 196 -0.75 6.85 -7.59
C ALA A 196 0.02 7.82 -8.50
N SER A 197 1.13 8.37 -8.02
CA SER A 197 2.09 9.20 -8.78
C SER A 197 3.15 8.37 -9.51
N GLY A 198 3.03 7.04 -9.57
CA GLY A 198 3.94 6.15 -10.29
C GLY A 198 5.23 5.79 -9.55
N GLN A 199 5.35 6.10 -8.26
CA GLN A 199 6.51 5.75 -7.44
C GLN A 199 6.18 4.63 -6.44
N ALA A 200 6.79 3.46 -6.63
CA ALA A 200 6.73 2.37 -5.66
C ALA A 200 7.64 2.68 -4.46
N VAL A 201 7.15 2.39 -3.25
CA VAL A 201 7.88 2.67 -2.00
C VAL A 201 7.64 1.54 -0.98
N PRO A 202 8.59 1.31 -0.05
CA PRO A 202 8.43 0.32 1.00
C PRO A 202 7.22 0.60 1.91
N ARG A 203 6.75 -0.44 2.60
CA ARG A 203 5.55 -0.36 3.43
C ARG A 203 5.73 0.43 4.73
N ASP A 204 6.83 0.19 5.44
CA ASP A 204 6.99 0.67 6.81
C ASP A 204 7.78 1.98 6.86
N THR A 205 7.48 2.78 7.88
CA THR A 205 8.09 4.09 8.10
C THR A 205 9.62 4.05 8.14
N ASP A 206 10.20 3.05 8.82
CA ASP A 206 11.66 2.90 8.93
C ASP A 206 12.31 2.52 7.59
N MET A 207 11.63 1.69 6.80
CA MET A 207 12.05 1.35 5.45
C MET A 207 11.94 2.57 4.51
N GLN A 208 10.84 3.32 4.58
CA GLN A 208 10.65 4.55 3.80
C GLN A 208 11.72 5.60 4.15
N PHE A 209 12.04 5.79 5.43
CA PHE A 209 13.10 6.68 5.88
C PHE A 209 14.47 6.32 5.28
N SER A 210 14.75 5.03 5.16
CA SER A 210 16.02 4.53 4.59
C SER A 210 16.03 4.56 3.05
N PHE A 211 14.85 4.53 2.43
CA PHE A 211 14.69 4.46 0.98
C PHE A 211 14.89 5.80 0.28
N PHE A 212 14.47 6.90 0.90
CA PHE A 212 14.56 8.23 0.31
C PHE A 212 15.86 8.96 0.62
N GLU A 213 16.16 9.96 -0.20
CA GLU A 213 17.30 10.86 -0.01
C GLU A 213 17.05 11.77 1.20
N ALA A 214 18.06 11.89 2.07
CA ALA A 214 18.06 12.83 3.18
C ALA A 214 18.19 14.27 2.68
N ILE A 215 17.44 15.17 3.31
CA ILE A 215 17.52 16.60 3.05
C ILE A 215 17.67 17.36 4.36
N GLU A 216 18.24 18.56 4.26
CA GLU A 216 18.28 19.50 5.38
C GLU A 216 16.89 20.09 5.64
N GLU A 217 16.61 20.41 6.90
CA GLU A 217 15.32 20.98 7.31
C GLU A 217 15.01 22.29 6.55
N ALA A 218 16.02 23.09 6.26
CA ALA A 218 15.89 24.35 5.52
C ALA A 218 15.47 24.16 4.06
N ASP A 219 15.68 22.97 3.49
CA ASP A 219 15.38 22.65 2.08
C ASP A 219 13.99 22.03 1.89
N ARG A 220 13.23 21.86 2.99
CA ARG A 220 11.91 21.23 2.96
C ARG A 220 10.93 21.99 2.06
N ARG A 221 10.15 21.26 1.29
CA ARG A 221 9.11 21.76 0.40
C ARG A 221 7.94 20.78 0.30
N ARG A 222 6.86 21.21 -0.35
CA ARG A 222 5.70 20.37 -0.66
C ARG A 222 6.13 19.04 -1.29
N GLY A 223 5.54 17.94 -0.82
CA GLY A 223 5.83 16.58 -1.27
C GLY A 223 7.02 15.91 -0.57
N ASP A 224 7.84 16.65 0.17
CA ASP A 224 8.83 16.04 1.05
C ASP A 224 8.17 15.39 2.25
N LEU A 225 8.91 14.51 2.92
CA LEU A 225 8.43 13.71 4.03
C LEU A 225 9.16 14.11 5.31
N VAL A 226 8.43 14.12 6.42
CA VAL A 226 8.97 14.28 7.77
C VAL A 226 8.75 13.01 8.56
N PHE A 227 9.78 12.57 9.26
CA PHE A 227 9.78 11.31 9.99
C PHE A 227 9.99 11.52 11.47
N TRP A 228 9.36 10.65 12.27
CA TRP A 228 9.64 10.41 13.68
C TRP A 228 9.91 8.92 13.87
N LYS A 229 10.26 8.53 15.09
CA LYS A 229 10.28 7.12 15.47
C LYS A 229 8.87 6.52 15.33
N GLY A 230 8.66 5.73 14.28
CA GLY A 230 7.40 5.03 14.02
C GLY A 230 6.28 5.87 13.40
N HIS A 231 6.58 7.08 12.89
CA HIS A 231 5.57 7.92 12.23
C HIS A 231 6.15 8.71 11.05
N VAL A 232 5.30 9.01 10.06
CA VAL A 232 5.67 9.80 8.87
C VAL A 232 4.51 10.70 8.44
N ALA A 233 4.83 11.87 7.91
CA ALA A 233 3.88 12.79 7.30
C ALA A 233 4.40 13.37 5.97
N ILE A 234 3.49 13.83 5.12
CA ILE A 234 3.80 14.54 3.86
C ILE A 234 3.68 16.04 4.09
N LEU A 235 4.66 16.81 3.65
CA LEU A 235 4.62 18.26 3.67
C LEU A 235 3.70 18.80 2.58
N LEU A 236 2.77 19.67 2.95
CA LEU A 236 1.92 20.42 2.01
C LEU A 236 2.59 21.73 1.56
N ASP A 237 3.47 22.25 2.40
CA ASP A 237 4.35 23.39 2.20
C ASP A 237 5.50 23.31 3.23
N ARG A 238 6.13 24.44 3.59
CA ARG A 238 7.22 24.44 4.58
C ARG A 238 6.77 24.14 6.00
N ASP A 239 5.56 24.51 6.39
CA ASP A 239 5.14 24.55 7.80
C ASP A 239 3.83 23.79 8.04
N THR A 240 3.28 23.14 7.03
CA THR A 240 2.03 22.38 7.09
C THR A 240 2.24 20.93 6.64
N ILE A 241 1.69 19.97 7.39
CA ILE A 241 1.71 18.54 7.06
C ILE A 241 0.32 17.96 6.86
N VAL A 242 0.25 16.89 6.08
CA VAL A 242 -0.87 15.93 6.04
C VAL A 242 -0.39 14.55 6.46
N HIS A 243 -1.16 13.87 7.33
CA HIS A 243 -0.84 12.52 7.81
C HIS A 243 -2.04 11.77 8.35
N ALA A 244 -2.06 10.45 8.19
CA ALA A 244 -2.90 9.56 8.99
C ALA A 244 -2.26 9.40 10.37
N ASN A 245 -2.96 9.75 11.44
CA ASN A 245 -2.36 9.73 12.78
C ASN A 245 -3.32 9.22 13.86
N ALA A 246 -2.76 8.60 14.90
CA ALA A 246 -3.50 8.05 16.03
C ALA A 246 -3.96 9.11 17.06
N HIS A 247 -3.60 10.38 16.88
CA HIS A 247 -4.09 11.47 17.75
C HIS A 247 -5.50 11.90 17.33
N HIS A 248 -5.68 12.21 16.05
CA HIS A 248 -6.97 12.54 15.44
C HIS A 248 -7.78 11.28 15.06
N MET A 249 -7.15 10.10 15.09
CA MET A 249 -7.71 8.85 14.55
C MET A 249 -8.20 8.99 13.10
N ALA A 250 -7.53 9.85 12.32
CA ALA A 250 -7.87 10.16 10.93
C ALA A 250 -6.67 10.72 10.15
N VAL A 251 -6.83 10.84 8.84
CA VAL A 251 -6.01 11.72 8.00
C VAL A 251 -6.37 13.17 8.28
N ALA A 252 -5.41 13.95 8.77
CA ALA A 252 -5.59 15.34 9.17
C ALA A 252 -4.48 16.24 8.63
N ILE A 253 -4.77 17.55 8.56
CA ILE A 253 -3.80 18.60 8.31
C ILE A 253 -3.44 19.24 9.65
N GLU A 254 -2.16 19.45 9.92
CA GLU A 254 -1.68 20.14 11.11
C GLU A 254 -0.56 21.13 10.76
N PRO A 255 -0.44 22.25 11.49
CA PRO A 255 0.80 23.00 11.53
C PRO A 255 1.92 22.09 12.06
N LEU A 256 3.02 22.01 11.32
CA LEU A 256 4.16 21.15 11.63
C LEU A 256 4.72 21.43 13.03
N ALA A 257 4.82 22.70 13.42
CA ALA A 257 5.34 23.10 14.72
C ALA A 257 4.47 22.57 15.88
N GLU A 258 3.15 22.60 15.73
CA GLU A 258 2.21 22.08 16.72
C GLU A 258 2.27 20.55 16.81
N ALA A 259 2.33 19.87 15.66
CA ALA A 259 2.51 18.42 15.61
C ALA A 259 3.83 18.00 16.28
N ILE A 260 4.94 18.69 16.02
CA ILE A 260 6.24 18.44 16.67
C ILE A 260 6.11 18.59 18.18
N ALA A 261 5.56 19.71 18.67
CA ALA A 261 5.44 19.97 20.09
C ALA A 261 4.56 18.91 20.79
N ARG A 262 3.44 18.54 20.17
CA ARG A 262 2.51 17.52 20.67
C ARG A 262 3.14 16.12 20.71
N ILE A 263 3.82 15.71 19.64
CA ILE A 263 4.45 14.38 19.54
C ILE A 263 5.64 14.26 20.52
N ASP A 264 6.40 15.34 20.70
CA ASP A 264 7.48 15.40 21.67
C ASP A 264 6.94 15.29 23.11
N ALA A 265 5.88 16.04 23.44
CA ALA A 265 5.20 15.96 24.73
C ALA A 265 4.59 14.58 25.02
N ALA A 266 4.22 13.83 23.98
CA ALA A 266 3.75 12.44 24.09
C ALA A 266 4.88 11.40 24.26
N GLY A 267 6.15 11.83 24.30
CA GLY A 267 7.31 10.96 24.56
C GLY A 267 7.87 10.25 23.33
N VAL A 268 7.37 10.52 22.12
CA VAL A 268 7.92 9.96 20.87
C VAL A 268 9.20 10.70 20.45
N GLY A 269 9.27 12.01 20.75
CA GLY A 269 10.41 12.88 20.48
C GLY A 269 10.21 13.81 19.28
N ARG A 270 11.27 14.55 18.95
CA ARG A 270 11.35 15.42 17.76
C ARG A 270 11.50 14.61 16.45
N PRO A 271 11.30 15.25 15.28
CA PRO A 271 11.54 14.59 14.00
C PRO A 271 12.95 13.97 13.91
N THR A 272 13.04 12.75 13.39
CA THR A 272 14.30 12.03 13.16
C THR A 272 14.97 12.43 11.84
N GLY A 273 14.23 13.07 10.94
CA GLY A 273 14.79 13.67 9.73
C GLY A 273 13.76 13.92 8.65
N TRP A 274 14.26 14.49 7.56
CA TRP A 274 13.47 14.91 6.40
C TRP A 274 13.94 14.14 5.17
N ARG A 275 13.02 13.81 4.27
CA ARG A 275 13.32 13.06 3.06
C ARG A 275 12.65 13.62 1.83
N ARG A 276 13.30 13.48 0.69
CA ARG A 276 12.74 13.86 -0.61
C ARG A 276 12.19 12.65 -1.36
N ALA A 277 10.89 12.66 -1.61
CA ALA A 277 10.27 11.75 -2.57
C ALA A 277 10.73 12.12 -3.99
N ARG A 278 10.98 11.11 -4.85
CA ARG A 278 11.48 11.36 -6.20
C ARG A 278 10.30 11.66 -7.10
N THR A 279 10.13 12.91 -7.52
CA THR A 279 9.05 13.34 -8.41
C THR A 279 9.34 13.09 -9.89
N SER A 280 10.33 12.24 -10.23
CA SER A 280 10.66 11.90 -11.61
C SER A 280 11.18 10.46 -11.69
N PRO A 281 10.81 9.69 -12.73
CA PRO A 281 11.42 8.39 -12.96
C PRO A 281 12.94 8.58 -13.15
N PRO A 282 13.78 7.60 -12.74
CA PRO A 282 15.19 7.64 -13.09
C PRO A 282 15.30 7.77 -14.62
N SER A 283 16.13 8.68 -15.10
CA SER A 283 16.53 8.67 -16.50
C SER A 283 17.15 7.29 -16.75
N VAL A 284 16.57 6.53 -17.68
CA VAL A 284 17.22 5.33 -18.19
C VAL A 284 18.49 5.83 -18.90
N ALA A 285 19.64 5.62 -18.28
CA ALA A 285 20.95 5.77 -18.91
C ALA A 285 21.27 4.52 -19.72
#